data_AF-A0A0A1TGZ7-F1
#
_entry.id   AF-A0A0A1TGZ7-F1
#
_cell.length_a   1.000
_cell.length_b   1.000
_cell.length_c   1.000
_cell.angle_alpha   90.00
_cell.angle_beta   90.00
_cell.angle_gamma   90.00
#
_symmetry.space_group_name_H-M   'P 1'
#
loop_
_entity.id
_entity.type
_entity.pdbx_description
1 polymer ?
#
loop_
_entity_poly.entity_id
_entity_poly.type
_entity_poly.pdbx_seq_one_letter_code
_entity_poly.pdbx_strand_id
1 'polypeptide(L)'
;MSFKTTEVYAHHKIPLECTIYAGPDIADDAPVALFFHAGALSGWVKERMPPWLVQACIGRKWPLITADYRLMPQATASDLLQDAMAAYEYAQRWNTTGEARRRVIVFGASAGFFLATTLARHLEQPPIALFSISGITTFQHPFYSSSISITDDHKTDADFEEFDAEPVQTCRITTETTGIFHIEMLLPDGSRNPDFKQPALVVAEEHLDRRGGLMYEHYIRTNKYPGLVQAIDDGFEWVGTDEQKRKLWPPTVIFHGNADIAVPHDISVMMQQKLGKDKVDIFIAEGQDHLFESSLYLEDTLPSMDPVRRALARLDEVVAKCKSI
;
A
#
# COMPACT_ATOMS: atom_id res chain seq x y z
N MET A 1 -18.38 13.86 15.63
CA MET A 1 -18.01 12.55 15.07
C MET A 1 -16.50 12.42 15.19
N SER A 2 -16.00 11.23 15.56
CA SER A 2 -14.56 11.00 15.67
C SER A 2 -13.92 11.06 14.29
N PHE A 3 -12.79 11.77 14.15
CA PHE A 3 -11.99 11.78 12.91
C PHE A 3 -11.35 10.43 12.60
N LYS A 4 -11.39 9.49 13.57
CA LYS A 4 -10.81 8.15 13.48
C LYS A 4 -11.78 7.12 14.05
N THR A 5 -12.12 6.09 13.29
CA THR A 5 -12.85 4.91 13.79
C THR A 5 -12.17 3.63 13.31
N THR A 6 -12.26 2.56 14.10
CA THR A 6 -11.79 1.22 13.69
C THR A 6 -13.00 0.31 13.58
N GLU A 7 -13.08 -0.41 12.47
CA GLU A 7 -14.18 -1.31 12.15
C GLU A 7 -13.66 -2.63 11.58
N VAL A 8 -14.44 -3.70 11.75
CA VAL A 8 -14.15 -4.99 11.11
C VAL A 8 -14.80 -5.01 9.74
N TYR A 9 -14.01 -5.14 8.69
CA TYR A 9 -14.50 -5.14 7.31
C TYR A 9 -14.76 -6.55 6.76
N ALA A 10 -14.12 -7.57 7.34
CA ALA A 10 -14.28 -8.96 6.92
C ALA A 10 -14.07 -9.96 8.07
N HIS A 11 -14.65 -11.14 7.95
CA HIS A 11 -14.40 -12.28 8.83
C HIS A 11 -13.97 -13.47 7.99
N HIS A 12 -12.70 -13.86 8.11
CA HIS A 12 -12.17 -15.09 7.52
C HIS A 12 -11.80 -16.07 8.65
N LYS A 13 -10.57 -16.59 8.67
CA LYS A 13 -10.03 -17.33 9.82
C LYS A 13 -9.89 -16.43 11.07
N ILE A 14 -9.70 -15.13 10.86
CA ILE A 14 -9.63 -14.08 11.87
C ILE A 14 -10.46 -12.86 11.41
N PRO A 15 -10.93 -11.99 12.31
CA PRO A 15 -11.51 -10.71 11.92
C PRO A 15 -10.43 -9.81 11.30
N LEU A 16 -10.75 -9.14 10.21
CA LEU A 16 -9.88 -8.15 9.58
C LEU A 16 -10.43 -6.74 9.82
N GLU A 17 -9.56 -5.91 10.37
CA GLU A 17 -9.90 -4.55 10.78
C GLU A 17 -9.40 -3.53 9.76
N CYS A 18 -10.12 -2.42 9.67
CA CYS A 18 -9.67 -1.22 9.01
C CYS A 18 -9.81 -0.03 9.94
N THR A 19 -9.02 1.00 9.69
CA THR A 19 -9.17 2.29 10.35
C THR A 19 -9.59 3.34 9.33
N ILE A 20 -10.58 4.12 9.70
CA ILE A 20 -11.25 5.09 8.85
C ILE A 20 -10.90 6.47 9.39
N TYR A 21 -10.28 7.29 8.54
CA TYR A 21 -9.98 8.69 8.79
C TYR A 21 -10.91 9.55 7.92
N ALA A 22 -11.92 10.14 8.54
CA ALA A 22 -12.94 10.92 7.83
C ALA A 22 -13.43 12.10 8.68
N GLY A 23 -13.46 13.29 8.08
CA GLY A 23 -14.08 14.46 8.67
C GLY A 23 -15.62 14.44 8.55
N PRO A 24 -16.33 15.37 9.20
CA PRO A 24 -17.79 15.44 9.15
C PRO A 24 -18.33 15.87 7.77
N ASP A 25 -17.53 16.56 6.95
CA ASP A 25 -17.98 17.23 5.72
C ASP A 25 -17.57 16.48 4.43
N ILE A 26 -17.59 15.15 4.46
CA ILE A 26 -17.28 14.32 3.28
C ILE A 26 -18.50 14.25 2.37
N ALA A 27 -18.37 14.72 1.13
CA ALA A 27 -19.43 14.60 0.12
C ALA A 27 -19.68 13.14 -0.27
N ASP A 28 -20.92 12.80 -0.61
CA ASP A 28 -21.30 11.43 -1.02
C ASP A 28 -20.57 10.97 -2.28
N ASP A 29 -20.27 11.90 -3.20
CA ASP A 29 -19.56 11.63 -4.46
C ASP A 29 -18.03 11.63 -4.32
N ALA A 30 -17.49 12.00 -3.15
CA ALA A 30 -16.06 11.99 -2.90
C ALA A 30 -15.53 10.54 -2.97
N PRO A 31 -14.42 10.29 -3.67
CA PRO A 31 -13.83 8.97 -3.72
C PRO A 31 -13.27 8.57 -2.36
N VAL A 32 -13.33 7.27 -2.05
CA VAL A 32 -12.67 6.70 -0.87
C VAL A 32 -11.23 6.35 -1.23
N ALA A 33 -10.27 6.79 -0.42
CA ALA A 33 -8.89 6.34 -0.52
C ALA A 33 -8.74 5.06 0.33
N LEU A 34 -8.57 3.91 -0.31
CA LEU A 34 -8.25 2.65 0.36
C LEU A 34 -6.73 2.46 0.36
N PHE A 35 -6.11 2.29 1.51
CA PHE A 35 -4.66 2.11 1.66
C PHE A 35 -4.32 0.70 2.16
N PHE A 36 -3.37 0.08 1.46
CA PHE A 36 -2.70 -1.14 1.91
C PHE A 36 -1.26 -0.84 2.34
N HIS A 37 -0.92 -1.26 3.57
CA HIS A 37 0.38 -1.01 4.17
C HIS A 37 1.52 -1.79 3.50
N ALA A 38 2.75 -1.34 3.75
CA ALA A 38 3.98 -2.02 3.33
C ALA A 38 4.30 -3.22 4.26
N GLY A 39 5.55 -3.70 4.29
CA GLY A 39 5.93 -4.83 5.15
C GLY A 39 5.94 -6.18 4.44
N ALA A 40 6.32 -6.19 3.16
CA ALA A 40 6.71 -7.41 2.44
C ALA A 40 5.65 -8.54 2.36
N LEU A 41 4.38 -8.22 2.57
CA LEU A 41 3.26 -9.17 2.78
C LEU A 41 3.38 -10.02 4.06
N SER A 42 4.40 -9.82 4.89
CA SER A 42 4.74 -10.66 6.05
C SER A 42 4.83 -9.91 7.37
N GLY A 43 4.72 -8.58 7.36
CA GLY A 43 4.76 -7.76 8.56
C GLY A 43 4.05 -6.42 8.39
N TRP A 44 4.32 -5.54 9.35
CA TRP A 44 3.76 -4.19 9.48
C TRP A 44 2.24 -4.16 9.67
N VAL A 45 1.71 -2.97 9.96
CA VAL A 45 0.34 -2.71 10.42
C VAL A 45 -0.33 -1.62 9.58
N LYS A 46 -1.67 -1.62 9.50
CA LYS A 46 -2.44 -0.59 8.78
C LYS A 46 -2.17 0.84 9.23
N GLU A 47 -1.72 1.07 10.47
CA GLU A 47 -1.37 2.40 10.98
C GLU A 47 0.03 2.87 10.57
N ARG A 48 0.85 2.03 9.92
CA ARG A 48 2.17 2.44 9.42
C ARG A 48 2.03 3.13 8.06
N MET A 49 1.57 4.38 8.10
CA MET A 49 1.38 5.24 6.93
C MET A 49 2.07 6.58 7.17
N PRO A 50 2.48 7.29 6.11
CA PRO A 50 3.14 8.58 6.29
C PRO A 50 2.16 9.71 6.60
N PRO A 51 2.57 10.73 7.38
CA PRO A 51 1.70 11.86 7.70
C PRO A 51 1.16 12.57 6.46
N TRP A 52 2.00 12.81 5.45
CA TRP A 52 1.58 13.50 4.22
C TRP A 52 0.42 12.81 3.50
N LEU A 53 0.28 11.47 3.59
CA LEU A 53 -0.82 10.74 2.96
C LEU A 53 -2.14 11.12 3.61
N VAL A 54 -2.15 11.18 4.95
CA VAL A 54 -3.34 11.57 5.71
C VAL A 54 -3.66 13.05 5.46
N GLN A 55 -2.65 13.92 5.40
CA GLN A 55 -2.83 15.33 5.02
C GLN A 55 -3.43 15.46 3.62
N ALA A 56 -2.94 14.66 2.66
CA ALA A 56 -3.42 14.68 1.29
C ALA A 56 -4.91 14.30 1.20
N CYS A 57 -5.35 13.29 1.96
CA CYS A 57 -6.74 12.88 2.04
C CYS A 57 -7.62 13.93 2.76
N ILE A 58 -7.18 14.48 3.89
CA ILE A 58 -7.91 15.53 4.62
C ILE A 58 -8.11 16.76 3.74
N GLY A 59 -7.03 17.26 3.12
CA GLY A 59 -7.09 18.44 2.26
C GLY A 59 -8.01 18.28 1.04
N ARG A 60 -8.17 17.04 0.55
CA ARG A 60 -9.06 16.68 -0.57
C ARG A 60 -10.47 16.31 -0.14
N LYS A 61 -10.72 16.23 1.17
CA LYS A 61 -11.96 15.66 1.75
C LYS A 61 -12.25 14.27 1.20
N TRP A 62 -11.21 13.45 1.09
CA TRP A 62 -11.33 12.03 0.75
C TRP A 62 -11.28 11.23 2.06
N PRO A 63 -12.29 10.40 2.36
CA PRO A 63 -12.19 9.47 3.47
C PRO A 63 -11.07 8.47 3.18
N LEU A 64 -10.16 8.30 4.13
CA LEU A 64 -9.06 7.35 4.04
C LEU A 64 -9.41 6.12 4.88
N ILE A 65 -9.39 4.94 4.26
CA ILE A 65 -9.57 3.65 4.93
C ILE A 65 -8.25 2.90 4.81
N THR A 66 -7.63 2.55 5.92
CA THR A 66 -6.42 1.73 5.95
C THR A 66 -6.77 0.34 6.42
N ALA A 67 -6.53 -0.68 5.60
CA ALA A 67 -6.95 -2.05 5.88
C ALA A 67 -5.78 -2.92 6.33
N ASP A 68 -5.96 -3.68 7.41
CA ASP A 68 -5.11 -4.84 7.69
C ASP A 68 -5.44 -5.96 6.71
N TYR A 69 -4.47 -6.81 6.40
CA TYR A 69 -4.66 -8.04 5.63
C TYR A 69 -3.87 -9.17 6.28
N ARG A 70 -4.25 -10.44 6.03
CA ARG A 70 -3.55 -11.59 6.60
C ARG A 70 -2.14 -11.68 6.03
N LEU A 71 -1.17 -12.07 6.85
CA LEU A 71 0.24 -12.05 6.47
C LEU A 71 0.76 -13.42 6.01
N MET A 72 1.67 -13.40 5.03
CA MET A 72 2.49 -14.55 4.66
C MET A 72 3.49 -14.89 5.77
N PRO A 73 3.85 -16.17 5.96
CA PRO A 73 3.50 -17.32 5.13
C PRO A 73 2.15 -17.98 5.46
N GLN A 74 1.49 -17.57 6.54
CA GLN A 74 0.25 -18.22 6.99
C GLN A 74 -0.93 -17.98 6.05
N ALA A 75 -0.95 -16.81 5.40
CA ALA A 75 -1.87 -16.49 4.33
C ALA A 75 -1.30 -16.94 2.99
N THR A 76 -2.11 -17.63 2.19
CA THR A 76 -1.79 -17.92 0.80
C THR A 76 -1.99 -16.69 -0.08
N ALA A 77 -1.49 -16.71 -1.32
CA ALA A 77 -1.79 -15.65 -2.28
C ALA A 77 -3.30 -15.45 -2.50
N SER A 78 -4.07 -16.54 -2.54
CA SER A 78 -5.52 -16.48 -2.66
C SER A 78 -6.19 -15.85 -1.44
N ASP A 79 -5.65 -16.07 -0.23
CA ASP A 79 -6.12 -15.40 0.98
C ASP A 79 -5.88 -13.89 0.90
N LEU A 80 -4.70 -13.45 0.42
CA LEU A 80 -4.40 -12.03 0.21
C LEU A 80 -5.36 -11.37 -0.79
N LEU A 81 -5.68 -12.07 -1.89
CA LEU A 81 -6.64 -11.56 -2.88
C LEU A 81 -8.05 -11.44 -2.28
N GLN A 82 -8.50 -12.42 -1.49
CA GLN A 82 -9.77 -12.34 -0.78
C GLN A 82 -9.82 -11.14 0.17
N ASP A 83 -8.76 -10.92 0.94
CA ASP A 83 -8.67 -9.81 1.89
C ASP A 83 -8.71 -8.46 1.16
N ALA A 84 -7.93 -8.31 0.08
CA ALA A 84 -7.92 -7.10 -0.73
C ALA A 84 -9.29 -6.82 -1.36
N MET A 85 -9.96 -7.85 -1.90
CA MET A 85 -11.29 -7.71 -2.49
C MET A 85 -12.35 -7.33 -1.46
N ALA A 86 -12.31 -7.94 -0.27
CA ALA A 86 -13.22 -7.61 0.81
C ALA A 86 -13.01 -6.17 1.33
N ALA A 87 -11.75 -5.73 1.45
CA ALA A 87 -11.44 -4.35 1.81
C ALA A 87 -11.92 -3.35 0.74
N TYR A 88 -11.75 -3.67 -0.55
CA TYR A 88 -12.25 -2.87 -1.65
C TYR A 88 -13.78 -2.78 -1.66
N GLU A 89 -14.46 -3.90 -1.49
CA GLU A 89 -15.92 -3.97 -1.43
C GLU A 89 -16.47 -3.19 -0.22
N TYR A 90 -15.81 -3.29 0.94
CA TYR A 90 -16.13 -2.49 2.11
C TYR A 90 -15.97 -0.99 1.83
N ALA A 91 -14.86 -0.58 1.22
CA ALA A 91 -14.62 0.82 0.86
C ALA A 91 -15.67 1.34 -0.14
N GLN A 92 -16.13 0.52 -1.08
CA GLN A 92 -17.22 0.90 -1.97
C GLN A 92 -18.55 1.11 -1.25
N ARG A 93 -18.81 0.40 -0.14
CA ARG A 93 -20.06 0.53 0.63
C ARG A 93 -19.97 1.49 1.81
N TRP A 94 -18.78 2.01 2.12
CA TRP A 94 -18.57 2.85 3.29
C TRP A 94 -19.49 4.07 3.29
N ASN A 95 -20.27 4.22 4.37
CA ASN A 95 -21.23 5.31 4.56
C ASN A 95 -22.20 5.48 3.36
N THR A 96 -22.63 4.37 2.77
CA THR A 96 -23.66 4.33 1.72
C THR A 96 -24.91 3.61 2.20
N THR A 97 -26.03 3.80 1.50
CA THR A 97 -27.28 3.08 1.75
C THR A 97 -27.73 2.32 0.50
N GLY A 98 -28.36 1.16 0.69
CA GLY A 98 -28.85 0.32 -0.41
C GLY A 98 -27.75 -0.15 -1.36
N GLU A 99 -27.96 0.03 -2.67
CA GLU A 99 -27.04 -0.41 -3.71
C GLU A 99 -26.02 0.66 -4.16
N ALA A 100 -26.00 1.83 -3.51
CA ALA A 100 -25.00 2.84 -3.83
C ALA A 100 -23.58 2.30 -3.61
N ARG A 101 -22.66 2.71 -4.48
CA ARG A 101 -21.24 2.36 -4.41
C ARG A 101 -20.41 3.63 -4.58
N ARG A 102 -19.46 3.84 -3.69
CA ARG A 102 -18.46 4.91 -3.80
C ARG A 102 -17.41 4.53 -4.82
N ARG A 103 -16.85 5.55 -5.48
CA ARG A 103 -15.63 5.41 -6.28
C ARG A 103 -14.47 5.21 -5.31
N VAL A 104 -13.55 4.31 -5.63
CA VAL A 104 -12.41 4.00 -4.75
C VAL A 104 -11.10 4.24 -5.50
N ILE A 105 -10.18 4.92 -4.85
CA ILE A 105 -8.77 5.04 -5.24
C ILE A 105 -8.00 4.10 -4.34
N VAL A 106 -7.17 3.23 -4.90
CA VAL A 106 -6.36 2.32 -4.07
C VAL A 106 -4.93 2.81 -4.01
N PHE A 107 -4.51 3.16 -2.80
CA PHE A 107 -3.15 3.49 -2.42
C PHE A 107 -2.44 2.24 -1.92
N GLY A 108 -1.15 2.12 -2.17
CA GLY A 108 -0.34 1.07 -1.58
C GLY A 108 1.13 1.46 -1.49
N ALA A 109 1.76 1.08 -0.38
CA ALA A 109 3.19 1.29 -0.16
C ALA A 109 3.96 -0.01 -0.28
N SER A 110 5.09 -0.03 -0.99
CA SER A 110 5.91 -1.23 -1.16
C SER A 110 5.06 -2.44 -1.58
N ALA A 111 5.09 -3.55 -0.83
CA ALA A 111 4.26 -4.72 -1.04
C ALA A 111 2.74 -4.48 -0.94
N GLY A 112 2.28 -3.43 -0.25
CA GLY A 112 0.86 -3.04 -0.26
C GLY A 112 0.37 -2.60 -1.65
N PHE A 113 1.27 -2.04 -2.48
CA PHE A 113 0.92 -1.72 -3.86
C PHE A 113 0.69 -2.97 -4.71
N PHE A 114 1.32 -4.10 -4.36
CA PHE A 114 1.07 -5.35 -5.03
C PHE A 114 -0.40 -5.77 -4.87
N LEU A 115 -1.00 -5.62 -3.68
CA LEU A 115 -2.44 -5.86 -3.48
C LEU A 115 -3.31 -4.95 -4.37
N ALA A 116 -2.93 -3.68 -4.51
CA ALA A 116 -3.62 -2.73 -5.40
C ALA A 116 -3.56 -3.18 -6.87
N THR A 117 -2.41 -3.64 -7.36
CA THR A 117 -2.27 -4.17 -8.72
C THR A 117 -3.03 -5.48 -8.90
N THR A 118 -3.10 -6.33 -7.88
CA THR A 118 -3.88 -7.57 -7.91
C THR A 118 -5.38 -7.27 -8.04
N LEU A 119 -5.91 -6.27 -7.32
CA LEU A 119 -7.29 -5.82 -7.54
C LEU A 119 -7.54 -5.43 -9.01
N ALA A 120 -6.64 -4.65 -9.61
CA ALA A 120 -6.75 -4.27 -11.01
C ALA A 120 -6.63 -5.44 -12.00
N ARG A 121 -5.94 -6.52 -11.63
CA ARG A 121 -5.80 -7.73 -12.47
C ARG A 121 -7.03 -8.63 -12.46
N HIS A 122 -7.75 -8.68 -11.34
CA HIS A 122 -8.76 -9.70 -11.06
C HIS A 122 -10.19 -9.16 -10.98
N LEU A 123 -10.38 -7.84 -10.84
CA LEU A 123 -11.71 -7.23 -10.81
C LEU A 123 -12.21 -6.83 -12.21
N GLU A 124 -13.47 -7.10 -12.47
CA GLU A 124 -14.18 -6.57 -13.64
C GLU A 124 -14.47 -5.06 -13.50
N GLN A 125 -14.69 -4.60 -12.26
CA GLN A 125 -14.91 -3.19 -11.91
C GLN A 125 -13.74 -2.69 -11.04
N PRO A 126 -12.60 -2.34 -11.67
CA PRO A 126 -11.41 -1.93 -10.94
C PRO A 126 -11.60 -0.56 -10.25
N PRO A 127 -10.70 -0.21 -9.32
CA PRO A 127 -10.63 1.13 -8.73
C PRO A 127 -10.58 2.23 -9.81
N ILE A 128 -10.98 3.45 -9.47
CA ILE A 128 -10.91 4.56 -10.44
C ILE A 128 -9.46 5.04 -10.69
N ALA A 129 -8.55 4.74 -9.77
CA ALA A 129 -7.12 5.00 -9.88
C ALA A 129 -6.32 4.14 -8.90
N LEU A 130 -5.05 3.90 -9.23
CA LEU A 130 -4.07 3.33 -8.31
C LEU A 130 -3.00 4.38 -8.00
N PHE A 131 -2.56 4.44 -6.74
CA PHE A 131 -1.51 5.35 -6.30
C PHE A 131 -0.41 4.58 -5.56
N SER A 132 0.79 4.56 -6.13
CA SER A 132 1.92 3.78 -5.65
C SER A 132 2.92 4.62 -4.90
N ILE A 133 3.32 4.11 -3.73
CA ILE A 133 4.35 4.66 -2.87
C ILE A 133 5.52 3.66 -2.87
N SER A 134 6.55 3.90 -3.69
CA SER A 134 7.71 2.98 -3.87
C SER A 134 7.28 1.50 -4.00
N GLY A 135 6.22 1.26 -4.79
CA GLY A 135 5.44 0.03 -4.72
C GLY A 135 5.98 -1.12 -5.57
N ILE A 136 5.71 -2.34 -5.11
CA ILE A 136 5.93 -3.56 -5.87
C ILE A 136 4.78 -3.72 -6.86
N THR A 137 5.06 -3.61 -8.17
CA THR A 137 4.01 -3.74 -9.20
C THR A 137 3.72 -5.20 -9.57
N THR A 138 4.70 -6.09 -9.39
CA THR A 138 4.62 -7.54 -9.60
C THR A 138 5.83 -8.24 -8.97
N PHE A 139 5.65 -9.43 -8.41
CA PHE A 139 6.75 -10.29 -7.98
C PHE A 139 7.37 -11.10 -9.12
N GLN A 140 6.85 -11.01 -10.35
CA GLN A 140 7.46 -11.64 -11.53
C GLN A 140 8.64 -10.83 -12.10
N HIS A 141 9.01 -9.71 -11.49
CA HIS A 141 10.20 -8.95 -11.86
C HIS A 141 11.49 -9.74 -11.57
N PRO A 142 12.52 -9.73 -12.44
CA PRO A 142 13.77 -10.48 -12.25
C PRO A 142 14.45 -10.28 -10.90
N PHE A 143 14.26 -9.12 -10.27
CA PHE A 143 14.72 -8.83 -8.92
C PHE A 143 14.34 -9.93 -7.90
N TYR A 144 13.13 -10.50 -8.00
CA TYR A 144 12.63 -11.53 -7.08
C TYR A 144 13.03 -12.97 -7.46
N SER A 145 13.82 -13.13 -8.53
CA SER A 145 14.31 -14.42 -9.01
C SER A 145 15.83 -14.45 -9.28
N SER A 146 16.55 -13.42 -8.82
CA SER A 146 17.99 -13.25 -9.06
C SER A 146 18.86 -13.50 -7.81
N SER A 147 18.30 -14.05 -6.73
CA SER A 147 19.01 -14.32 -5.47
C SER A 147 19.76 -13.12 -4.91
N ILE A 148 19.16 -11.93 -5.01
CA ILE A 148 19.78 -10.69 -4.54
C ILE A 148 19.88 -10.71 -3.02
N SER A 149 21.05 -10.31 -2.51
CA SER A 149 21.26 -9.99 -1.10
C SER A 149 21.16 -8.48 -0.94
N ILE A 150 20.16 -8.03 -0.18
CA ILE A 150 20.01 -6.62 0.19
C ILE A 150 20.91 -6.30 1.40
N THR A 151 21.18 -7.30 2.24
CA THR A 151 22.02 -7.21 3.44
C THR A 151 23.11 -8.30 3.43
N ASP A 152 24.16 -8.09 4.23
CA ASP A 152 25.22 -9.08 4.48
C ASP A 152 24.79 -10.19 5.46
N ASP A 153 23.56 -10.13 5.99
CA ASP A 153 23.05 -11.13 6.93
C ASP A 153 22.59 -12.39 6.18
N HIS A 154 23.09 -13.55 6.61
CA HIS A 154 22.91 -14.82 5.91
C HIS A 154 22.21 -15.86 6.77
N LYS A 155 20.98 -15.54 7.21
CA LYS A 155 20.08 -16.52 7.85
C LYS A 155 19.82 -17.72 6.93
N THR A 156 19.48 -18.86 7.49
CA THR A 156 19.14 -20.11 6.79
C THR A 156 17.64 -20.36 6.85
N ASP A 157 17.10 -21.30 6.06
CA ASP A 157 15.67 -21.68 6.16
C ASP A 157 15.27 -22.07 7.60
N ALA A 158 16.18 -22.71 8.35
CA ALA A 158 15.94 -23.13 9.73
C ALA A 158 15.65 -21.93 10.67
N ASP A 159 16.20 -20.75 10.39
CA ASP A 159 15.97 -19.53 11.18
C ASP A 159 14.55 -18.97 10.99
N PHE A 160 13.78 -19.49 10.02
CA PHE A 160 12.42 -19.05 9.70
C PHE A 160 11.34 -20.08 10.09
N GLU A 161 11.72 -21.29 10.55
CA GLU A 161 10.78 -22.34 10.96
C GLU A 161 9.83 -21.87 12.09
N GLU A 162 10.32 -21.02 13.01
CA GLU A 162 9.49 -20.43 14.06
C GLU A 162 8.38 -19.55 13.46
N PHE A 163 8.71 -18.73 12.46
CA PHE A 163 7.72 -17.89 11.78
C PHE A 163 6.72 -18.73 10.99
N ASP A 164 7.13 -19.84 10.39
CA ASP A 164 6.23 -20.74 9.65
C ASP A 164 5.20 -21.41 10.59
N ALA A 165 5.58 -21.67 11.84
CA ALA A 165 4.72 -22.32 12.84
C ALA A 165 3.69 -21.37 13.50
N GLU A 166 3.81 -20.05 13.30
CA GLU A 166 2.88 -19.07 13.87
C GLU A 166 1.45 -19.22 13.31
N PRO A 167 0.41 -18.88 14.09
CA PRO A 167 -0.96 -18.88 13.59
C PRO A 167 -1.20 -17.76 12.57
N VAL A 168 -2.27 -17.90 11.78
CA VAL A 168 -2.75 -16.82 10.87
C VAL A 168 -2.94 -15.54 11.66
N GLN A 169 -2.35 -14.45 11.18
CA GLN A 169 -2.30 -13.19 11.89
C GLN A 169 -2.40 -12.00 10.93
N THR A 170 -2.92 -10.91 11.46
CA THR A 170 -2.53 -9.56 11.06
C THR A 170 -1.56 -9.05 12.12
N CYS A 171 -0.72 -8.05 11.82
CA CYS A 171 -0.02 -7.37 12.91
C CYS A 171 -1.00 -6.46 13.65
N ARG A 172 -0.86 -6.36 14.97
CA ARG A 172 -1.60 -5.43 15.81
C ARG A 172 -0.62 -4.59 16.61
N ILE A 173 -0.89 -3.29 16.72
CA ILE A 173 -0.10 -2.40 17.57
C ILE A 173 -0.41 -2.71 19.04
N THR A 174 0.62 -3.07 19.80
CA THR A 174 0.59 -3.02 21.27
C THR A 174 1.19 -1.68 21.72
N THR A 175 0.36 -0.65 21.62
CA THR A 175 0.43 0.74 22.14
C THR A 175 1.69 1.61 22.05
N GLU A 176 2.91 1.14 21.73
CA GLU A 176 4.12 1.97 21.94
C GLU A 176 5.23 1.69 20.90
N THR A 177 5.03 2.15 19.66
CA THR A 177 6.02 1.99 18.58
C THR A 177 6.34 3.32 17.89
N THR A 178 7.54 3.45 17.34
CA THR A 178 7.93 4.50 16.41
C THR A 178 7.45 4.15 14.99
N GLY A 179 7.51 5.09 14.04
CA GLY A 179 7.14 4.84 12.65
C GLY A 179 5.65 4.57 12.37
N ILE A 180 4.81 4.42 13.40
CA ILE A 180 3.35 4.37 13.27
C ILE A 180 2.76 5.78 13.22
N PHE A 181 1.71 5.94 12.43
CA PHE A 181 0.95 7.18 12.38
C PHE A 181 0.01 7.30 13.58
N HIS A 182 0.04 8.46 14.22
CA HIS A 182 -0.93 8.88 15.21
C HIS A 182 -1.74 10.05 14.64
N ILE A 183 -3.06 10.04 14.82
CA ILE A 183 -3.90 11.13 14.29
C ILE A 183 -3.53 12.47 14.94
N GLU A 184 -3.01 12.42 16.15
CA GLU A 184 -2.49 13.55 16.92
C GLU A 184 -1.24 14.18 16.31
N MET A 185 -0.59 13.53 15.33
CA MET A 185 0.47 14.13 14.51
C MET A 185 -0.04 15.30 13.66
N LEU A 186 -1.36 15.37 13.45
CA LEU A 186 -2.03 16.40 12.66
C LEU A 186 -3.04 17.17 13.51
N LEU A 187 -3.20 18.45 13.20
CA LEU A 187 -4.31 19.27 13.67
C LEU A 187 -5.59 18.91 12.87
N PRO A 188 -6.78 19.32 13.33
CA PRO A 188 -8.04 19.00 12.64
C PRO A 188 -8.13 19.50 11.19
N ASP A 189 -7.35 20.52 10.83
CA ASP A 189 -7.25 21.04 9.46
C ASP A 189 -6.25 20.25 8.58
N GLY A 190 -5.60 19.23 9.14
CA GLY A 190 -4.58 18.42 8.48
C GLY A 190 -3.18 19.04 8.50
N SER A 191 -2.95 20.20 9.11
CA SER A 191 -1.59 20.73 9.27
C SER A 191 -0.82 19.94 10.33
N ARG A 192 0.51 19.92 10.26
CA ARG A 192 1.36 19.26 11.26
C ARG A 192 1.11 19.84 12.65
N ASN A 193 0.93 18.96 13.64
CA ASN A 193 0.83 19.36 15.04
C ASN A 193 2.25 19.58 15.63
N PRO A 194 2.64 20.83 15.98
CA PRO A 194 3.96 21.10 16.53
C PRO A 194 4.14 20.58 17.97
N ASP A 195 3.04 20.31 18.67
CA ASP A 195 3.04 19.86 20.07
C ASP A 195 3.09 18.34 20.21
N PHE A 196 2.90 17.60 19.11
CA PHE A 196 2.94 16.15 19.13
C PHE A 196 4.36 15.63 19.43
N LYS A 197 4.45 14.66 20.33
CA LYS A 197 5.69 13.95 20.65
C LYS A 197 5.47 12.47 20.41
N GLN A 198 6.32 11.86 19.58
CA GLN A 198 6.26 10.43 19.34
C GLN A 198 6.40 9.68 20.68
N PRO A 199 5.53 8.69 20.96
CA PRO A 199 5.72 7.79 22.09
C PRO A 199 7.10 7.13 22.06
N ALA A 200 7.67 6.86 23.23
CA ALA A 200 8.93 6.14 23.32
C ALA A 200 8.75 4.69 22.83
N LEU A 201 9.80 4.16 22.19
CA LEU A 201 9.89 2.77 21.79
C LEU A 201 9.74 1.84 23.00
N VAL A 202 8.76 0.95 22.96
CA VAL A 202 8.79 -0.25 23.79
C VAL A 202 9.07 -1.44 22.88
N VAL A 203 9.97 -2.30 23.36
CA VAL A 203 10.72 -3.39 22.69
C VAL A 203 9.92 -4.27 21.71
N ALA A 204 8.59 -4.22 21.70
CA ALA A 204 7.70 -4.95 20.79
C ALA A 204 7.87 -4.59 19.29
N GLU A 205 8.29 -3.37 18.93
CA GLU A 205 8.54 -3.01 17.51
C GLU A 205 9.66 -3.85 16.89
N GLU A 206 10.64 -4.28 17.70
CA GLU A 206 11.79 -5.07 17.23
C GLU A 206 11.34 -6.40 16.62
N HIS A 207 10.24 -7.01 17.07
CA HIS A 207 9.77 -8.28 16.50
C HIS A 207 9.01 -8.09 15.18
N LEU A 208 8.20 -7.03 15.03
CA LEU A 208 7.35 -6.81 13.86
C LEU A 208 8.12 -6.29 12.65
N ASP A 209 9.04 -5.34 12.86
CA ASP A 209 9.91 -4.82 11.80
C ASP A 209 10.93 -5.88 11.36
N ARG A 210 11.44 -6.67 12.33
CA ARG A 210 12.34 -7.79 12.07
C ARG A 210 11.63 -8.90 11.29
N ARG A 211 10.39 -9.27 11.61
CA ARG A 211 9.65 -10.28 10.84
C ARG A 211 9.51 -9.88 9.37
N GLY A 212 8.96 -8.70 9.09
CA GLY A 212 8.79 -8.22 7.71
C GLY A 212 10.10 -8.15 6.93
N GLY A 213 11.11 -7.50 7.50
CA GLY A 213 12.43 -7.34 6.86
C GLY A 213 13.17 -8.66 6.65
N LEU A 214 13.24 -9.52 7.68
CA LEU A 214 13.94 -10.80 7.58
C LEU A 214 13.27 -11.75 6.58
N MET A 215 11.93 -11.83 6.59
CA MET A 215 11.19 -12.66 5.65
C MET A 215 11.40 -12.16 4.21
N TYR A 216 11.38 -10.83 4.01
CA TYR A 216 11.64 -10.21 2.71
C TYR A 216 13.02 -10.59 2.15
N GLU A 217 14.07 -10.37 2.94
CA GLU A 217 15.45 -10.68 2.56
C GLU A 217 15.63 -12.17 2.26
N HIS A 218 15.03 -13.02 3.10
CA HIS A 218 15.07 -14.46 2.90
C HIS A 218 14.38 -14.88 1.59
N TYR A 219 13.18 -14.38 1.33
CA TYR A 219 12.40 -14.74 0.14
C TYR A 219 13.02 -14.22 -1.15
N ILE A 220 13.67 -13.05 -1.15
CA ILE A 220 14.40 -12.56 -2.32
C ILE A 220 15.63 -13.42 -2.60
N ARG A 221 16.47 -13.65 -1.58
CA ARG A 221 17.71 -14.42 -1.74
C ARG A 221 17.43 -15.86 -2.18
N THR A 222 16.35 -16.45 -1.67
CA THR A 222 15.94 -17.83 -2.00
C THR A 222 14.93 -17.92 -3.15
N ASN A 223 14.62 -16.80 -3.82
CA ASN A 223 13.69 -16.74 -4.97
C ASN A 223 12.29 -17.31 -4.70
N LYS A 224 11.78 -17.19 -3.48
CA LYS A 224 10.50 -17.78 -3.08
C LYS A 224 9.29 -16.96 -3.55
N TYR A 225 9.42 -15.63 -3.69
CA TYR A 225 8.30 -14.74 -4.00
C TYR A 225 7.48 -15.13 -5.24
N PRO A 226 8.09 -15.37 -6.43
CA PRO A 226 7.32 -15.73 -7.63
C PRO A 226 6.42 -16.96 -7.44
N GLY A 227 6.90 -17.97 -6.69
CA GLY A 227 6.13 -19.16 -6.37
C GLY A 227 5.05 -18.91 -5.31
N LEU A 228 5.37 -18.11 -4.29
CA LEU A 228 4.42 -17.78 -3.21
C LEU A 228 3.18 -17.03 -3.73
N VAL A 229 3.34 -16.17 -4.73
CA VAL A 229 2.24 -15.35 -5.27
C VAL A 229 1.68 -15.83 -6.61
N GLN A 230 2.18 -16.94 -7.16
CA GLN A 230 1.87 -17.39 -8.53
C GLN A 230 0.36 -17.47 -8.83
N ALA A 231 -0.46 -17.83 -7.84
CA ALA A 231 -1.90 -17.97 -8.01
C ALA A 231 -2.63 -16.66 -8.35
N ILE A 232 -2.01 -15.50 -8.10
CA ILE A 232 -2.63 -14.18 -8.27
C ILE A 232 -1.78 -13.19 -9.08
N ASP A 233 -0.52 -13.55 -9.41
CA ASP A 233 0.42 -12.67 -10.08
C ASP A 233 1.06 -13.32 -11.31
N ASP A 234 0.41 -13.12 -12.45
CA ASP A 234 0.93 -13.50 -13.77
C ASP A 234 1.83 -12.41 -14.38
N GLY A 235 2.22 -11.39 -13.60
CA GLY A 235 2.98 -10.25 -14.07
C GLY A 235 2.23 -9.41 -15.11
N PHE A 236 2.93 -9.05 -16.18
CA PHE A 236 2.43 -8.19 -17.26
C PHE A 236 2.61 -8.81 -18.66
N GLU A 237 2.89 -10.11 -18.76
CA GLU A 237 3.06 -10.78 -20.06
C GLU A 237 1.76 -10.94 -20.85
N TRP A 238 0.60 -10.82 -20.20
CA TRP A 238 -0.71 -10.77 -20.85
C TRP A 238 -0.97 -9.48 -21.63
N VAL A 239 -0.15 -8.43 -21.43
CA VAL A 239 -0.35 -7.15 -22.12
C VAL A 239 -0.01 -7.32 -23.60
N GLY A 240 -0.97 -6.97 -24.45
CA GLY A 240 -0.92 -7.20 -25.91
C GLY A 240 -1.70 -8.44 -26.37
N THR A 241 -2.01 -9.37 -25.47
CA THR A 241 -2.93 -10.50 -25.75
C THR A 241 -4.34 -10.25 -25.22
N ASP A 242 -4.48 -9.44 -24.16
CA ASP A 242 -5.77 -9.06 -23.58
C ASP A 242 -5.93 -7.53 -23.54
N GLU A 243 -6.34 -6.96 -24.68
CA GLU A 243 -6.55 -5.52 -24.82
C GLU A 243 -7.72 -5.01 -23.96
N GLN A 244 -8.72 -5.86 -23.71
CA GLN A 244 -9.86 -5.46 -22.86
C GLN A 244 -9.40 -5.29 -21.41
N LYS A 245 -8.62 -6.23 -20.88
CA LYS A 245 -8.01 -6.10 -19.54
C LYS A 245 -7.08 -4.90 -19.47
N ARG A 246 -6.26 -4.64 -20.49
CA ARG A 246 -5.41 -3.43 -20.56
C ARG A 246 -6.27 -2.17 -20.56
N LYS A 247 -7.36 -2.14 -21.33
CA LYS A 247 -8.28 -0.99 -21.40
C LYS A 247 -8.97 -0.74 -20.06
N LEU A 248 -9.36 -1.79 -19.35
CA LEU A 248 -9.94 -1.70 -18.00
C LEU A 248 -8.90 -1.33 -16.93
N TRP A 249 -7.60 -1.52 -17.19
CA TRP A 249 -6.56 -1.16 -16.23
C TRP A 249 -6.71 0.30 -15.77
N PRO A 250 -6.80 0.55 -14.45
CA PRO A 250 -7.01 1.88 -13.90
C PRO A 250 -5.80 2.79 -14.13
N PRO A 251 -6.01 4.10 -14.37
CA PRO A 251 -4.90 5.05 -14.36
C PRO A 251 -4.08 4.89 -13.08
N THR A 252 -2.77 4.73 -13.25
CA THR A 252 -1.84 4.40 -12.17
C THR A 252 -0.81 5.52 -12.06
N VAL A 253 -0.70 6.09 -10.86
CA VAL A 253 0.28 7.14 -10.57
C VAL A 253 1.28 6.59 -9.55
N ILE A 254 2.56 6.71 -9.86
CA ILE A 254 3.65 6.13 -9.06
C ILE A 254 4.65 7.23 -8.73
N PHE A 255 5.11 7.28 -7.47
CA PHE A 255 6.41 7.87 -7.17
C PHE A 255 7.36 6.83 -6.59
N HIS A 256 8.66 6.96 -6.90
CA HIS A 256 9.66 5.96 -6.55
C HIS A 256 11.05 6.61 -6.41
N GLY A 257 11.78 6.28 -5.35
CA GLY A 257 13.21 6.63 -5.23
C GLY A 257 14.07 5.83 -6.20
N ASN A 258 15.02 6.45 -6.90
CA ASN A 258 15.89 5.70 -7.81
C ASN A 258 17.13 5.08 -7.15
N ALA A 259 17.36 5.37 -5.87
CA ALA A 259 18.36 4.70 -5.03
C ALA A 259 17.72 3.64 -4.12
N ASP A 260 16.46 3.27 -4.36
CA ASP A 260 15.73 2.25 -3.63
C ASP A 260 16.36 0.86 -3.82
N ILE A 261 16.99 0.37 -2.76
CA ILE A 261 17.64 -0.95 -2.75
C ILE A 261 16.69 -2.09 -2.37
N ALA A 262 15.56 -1.76 -1.74
CA ALA A 262 14.59 -2.75 -1.29
C ALA A 262 13.68 -3.15 -2.45
N VAL A 263 13.19 -2.18 -3.21
CA VAL A 263 12.36 -2.36 -4.40
C VAL A 263 12.98 -1.55 -5.53
N PRO A 264 13.62 -2.16 -6.54
CA PRO A 264 14.26 -1.38 -7.59
C PRO A 264 13.19 -0.63 -8.41
N HIS A 265 13.38 0.67 -8.62
CA HIS A 265 12.44 1.51 -9.39
C HIS A 265 12.15 0.98 -10.82
N ASP A 266 13.05 0.17 -11.38
CA ASP A 266 12.87 -0.50 -12.68
C ASP A 266 11.57 -1.33 -12.73
N ILE A 267 11.08 -1.83 -11.58
CA ILE A 267 9.78 -2.52 -11.51
C ILE A 267 8.59 -1.63 -11.91
N SER A 268 8.69 -0.33 -11.61
CA SER A 268 7.70 0.66 -12.00
C SER A 268 7.85 1.01 -13.48
N VAL A 269 9.10 1.16 -13.94
CA VAL A 269 9.42 1.41 -15.35
C VAL A 269 8.92 0.28 -16.24
N MET A 270 9.15 -0.98 -15.85
CA MET A 270 8.64 -2.17 -16.55
C MET A 270 7.11 -2.14 -16.68
N MET A 271 6.39 -1.83 -15.60
CA MET A 271 4.93 -1.69 -15.64
C MET A 271 4.48 -0.62 -16.65
N GLN A 272 5.11 0.56 -16.66
CA GLN A 272 4.80 1.60 -17.64
C GLN A 272 5.17 1.19 -19.07
N GLN A 273 6.29 0.50 -19.29
CA GLN A 273 6.68 0.00 -20.60
C GLN A 273 5.66 -1.01 -21.15
N LYS A 274 5.14 -1.89 -20.30
CA LYS A 274 4.13 -2.89 -20.67
C LYS A 274 2.77 -2.23 -20.92
N LEU A 275 2.26 -1.44 -19.98
CA LEU A 275 0.89 -0.89 -20.08
C LEU A 275 0.77 0.38 -20.92
N GLY A 276 1.84 1.17 -21.03
CA GLY A 276 1.88 2.44 -21.74
C GLY A 276 1.74 3.67 -20.84
N LYS A 277 2.25 4.81 -21.34
CA LYS A 277 2.19 6.12 -20.67
C LYS A 277 0.78 6.72 -20.60
N ASP A 278 -0.17 6.17 -21.35
CA ASP A 278 -1.59 6.47 -21.22
C ASP A 278 -2.23 5.84 -19.96
N LYS A 279 -1.58 4.82 -19.39
CA LYS A 279 -2.03 4.11 -18.18
C LYS A 279 -1.21 4.41 -16.95
N VAL A 280 0.10 4.62 -17.09
CA VAL A 280 1.02 4.70 -15.95
C VAL A 280 1.88 5.97 -16.02
N ASP A 281 1.77 6.81 -15.01
CA ASP A 281 2.60 7.99 -14.79
C ASP A 281 3.61 7.71 -13.65
N ILE A 282 4.90 8.01 -13.86
CA ILE A 282 5.97 7.75 -12.89
C ILE A 282 6.70 9.05 -12.56
N PHE A 283 6.89 9.30 -11.27
CA PHE A 283 7.61 10.43 -10.71
C PHE A 283 8.82 9.91 -9.90
N ILE A 284 10.01 10.05 -10.46
CA ILE A 284 11.24 9.57 -9.81
C ILE A 284 11.76 10.60 -8.81
N ALA A 285 12.12 10.12 -7.61
CA ALA A 285 12.82 10.88 -6.59
C ALA A 285 14.31 10.57 -6.62
N GLU A 286 15.08 11.52 -7.14
CA GLU A 286 16.51 11.40 -7.35
C GLU A 286 17.28 11.21 -6.04
N GLY A 287 18.12 10.17 -5.99
CA GLY A 287 18.96 9.81 -4.84
C GLY A 287 18.19 9.34 -3.61
N GLN A 288 16.88 9.09 -3.73
CA GLN A 288 16.06 8.67 -2.59
C GLN A 288 15.96 7.15 -2.51
N ASP A 289 15.96 6.64 -1.29
CA ASP A 289 15.82 5.21 -0.95
C ASP A 289 14.33 4.81 -0.78
N HIS A 290 14.09 3.55 -0.45
CA HIS A 290 12.77 3.00 -0.17
C HIS A 290 12.02 3.81 0.87
N LEU A 291 10.77 4.18 0.56
CA LEU A 291 9.86 4.85 1.50
C LEU A 291 10.50 6.07 2.19
N PHE A 292 11.35 6.80 1.46
CA PHE A 292 12.07 8.00 1.95
C PHE A 292 11.16 9.08 2.57
N GLU A 293 9.88 9.07 2.19
CA GLU A 293 8.87 10.02 2.64
C GLU A 293 8.22 9.66 3.97
N SER A 294 8.50 8.48 4.54
CA SER A 294 7.66 7.81 5.55
C SER A 294 7.35 8.62 6.81
N SER A 295 8.16 9.64 7.10
CA SER A 295 8.02 10.54 8.25
C SER A 295 7.79 12.01 7.88
N LEU A 296 7.63 12.29 6.59
CA LEU A 296 7.54 13.63 6.02
C LEU A 296 6.09 14.11 5.91
N TYR A 297 5.96 15.43 5.83
CA TYR A 297 4.72 16.18 5.71
C TYR A 297 4.68 16.92 4.36
N LEU A 298 3.48 17.24 3.87
CA LEU A 298 3.31 17.93 2.57
C LEU A 298 3.95 19.32 2.53
N GLU A 299 4.06 19.99 3.67
CA GLU A 299 4.73 21.29 3.81
C GLU A 299 6.26 21.19 3.84
N ASP A 300 6.84 20.01 4.01
CA ASP A 300 8.30 19.87 4.03
C ASP A 300 8.89 20.29 2.68
N THR A 301 9.91 21.14 2.72
CA THR A 301 10.51 21.78 1.53
C THR A 301 11.69 21.00 0.96
N LEU A 302 11.89 19.76 1.43
CA LEU A 302 12.92 18.87 0.92
C LEU A 302 12.68 18.58 -0.57
N PRO A 303 13.70 18.63 -1.43
CA PRO A 303 13.55 18.29 -2.86
C PRO A 303 12.98 16.89 -3.10
N SER A 304 13.20 15.95 -2.16
CA SER A 304 12.63 14.61 -2.20
C SER A 304 11.11 14.59 -2.19
N MET A 305 10.44 15.62 -1.66
CA MET A 305 8.98 15.72 -1.64
C MET A 305 8.37 16.26 -2.94
N ASP A 306 9.17 16.77 -3.87
CA ASP A 306 8.66 17.30 -5.14
C ASP A 306 8.00 16.21 -6.02
N PRO A 307 8.60 15.01 -6.21
CA PRO A 307 7.95 13.88 -6.85
C PRO A 307 6.63 13.47 -6.19
N VAL A 308 6.57 13.47 -4.86
CA VAL A 308 5.35 13.15 -4.10
C VAL A 308 4.24 14.16 -4.41
N ARG A 309 4.56 15.45 -4.34
CA ARG A 309 3.61 16.53 -4.66
C ARG A 309 3.14 16.50 -6.11
N ARG A 310 4.05 16.24 -7.06
CA ARG A 310 3.72 16.11 -8.49
C ARG A 310 2.85 14.88 -8.77
N ALA A 311 3.13 13.76 -8.13
CA ALA A 311 2.30 12.56 -8.20
C ALA A 311 0.88 12.84 -7.68
N LEU A 312 0.75 13.51 -6.53
CA LEU A 312 -0.55 13.90 -5.99
C LEU A 312 -1.32 14.84 -6.92
N ALA A 313 -0.65 15.86 -7.49
CA ALA A 313 -1.27 16.74 -8.48
C ALA A 313 -1.77 15.97 -9.71
N ARG A 314 -0.99 14.98 -10.17
CA ARG A 314 -1.41 14.10 -11.27
C ARG A 314 -2.60 13.22 -10.89
N LEU A 315 -2.63 12.70 -9.66
CA LEU A 315 -3.78 11.95 -9.16
C LEU A 315 -5.05 12.81 -9.16
N ASP A 316 -4.96 14.09 -8.79
CA ASP A 316 -6.10 15.01 -8.83
C ASP A 316 -6.67 15.16 -10.25
N GLU A 317 -5.81 15.29 -11.26
CA GLU A 317 -6.22 15.33 -12.67
C GLU A 317 -6.93 14.05 -13.10
N VAL A 318 -6.42 12.89 -12.67
CA VAL A 318 -7.02 11.57 -12.96
C VAL A 318 -8.41 11.48 -12.36
N VAL A 319 -8.54 11.80 -11.06
CA VAL A 319 -9.80 11.69 -10.32
C VAL A 319 -10.86 12.68 -10.85
N ALA A 320 -10.44 13.88 -11.26
CA ALA A 320 -11.32 14.88 -11.86
C ALA A 320 -11.94 14.38 -13.18
N LYS A 321 -11.17 13.69 -14.04
CA LYS A 321 -11.66 13.11 -15.30
C LYS A 321 -12.67 11.98 -15.07
N CYS A 322 -12.56 11.27 -13.94
CA CYS A 322 -13.51 10.24 -13.54
C CYS A 322 -14.82 10.81 -12.93
N LYS A 323 -14.95 12.13 -12.73
CA LYS A 323 -16.22 12.77 -12.34
C LYS A 323 -17.10 13.14 -13.55
N SER A 324 -16.53 13.19 -14.75
CA SER A 324 -17.17 13.69 -15.97
C SER A 324 -17.77 12.60 -16.88
N ILE A 325 -17.95 11.38 -16.36
CA ILE A 325 -18.56 10.22 -17.03
C ILE A 325 -19.75 9.76 -16.20
#